data_AF-A0A3D4GYE2-F1
#
_entry.id   AF-A0A3D4GYE2-F1
#
_cell.length_a   1.000
_cell.length_b   1.000
_cell.length_c   1.000
_cell.angle_alpha   90.00
_cell.angle_beta   90.00
_cell.angle_gamma   90.00
#
_symmetry.space_group_name_H-M   'P 1'
#
loop_
_entity.id
_entity.type
_entity.pdbx_description
1 polymer ?
#
loop_
_entity_poly.entity_id
_entity_poly.type
_entity_poly.pdbx_seq_one_letter_code
_entity_poly.pdbx_strand_id
1 'polypeptide(L)'
;MALSDHLDQAELAGWVRDARKRTFDLVSDLSDDQMMGPLLDIINPLLWEIGHHAGFQSKWVLRETCGQDPIREDEDALYDSIAIAHDTRWDLAFPSR
;
A
#
# COMPACT_ATOMS: atom_id res chain seq x y z
N MET A 1 32.33 5.41 10.59
CA MET A 1 30.88 5.66 10.54
C MET A 1 30.25 4.60 11.43
N ALA A 2 30.00 4.92 12.70
CA ALA A 2 29.46 3.94 13.64
C ALA A 2 27.98 3.73 13.34
N LEU A 3 27.61 2.49 13.01
CA LEU A 3 26.22 2.02 12.98
C LEU A 3 25.77 1.82 14.43
N SER A 4 25.51 2.91 15.15
CA SER A 4 24.93 2.85 16.49
C SER A 4 24.18 4.13 16.84
N ASP A 5 23.24 4.53 15.99
CA ASP A 5 22.05 5.23 16.46
C ASP A 5 20.92 4.22 16.40
N HIS A 6 20.56 3.68 17.56
CA HIS A 6 19.39 2.82 17.68
C HIS A 6 18.16 3.70 17.42
N LEU A 7 17.47 3.47 16.30
CA LEU A 7 16.19 4.11 16.02
C LEU A 7 15.20 3.71 17.12
N ASP A 8 14.59 4.72 17.77
CA ASP A 8 13.54 4.49 18.76
C ASP A 8 12.30 3.91 18.07
N GLN A 9 11.64 2.95 18.73
CA GLN A 9 10.39 2.37 18.25
C GLN A 9 9.32 3.44 18.04
N ALA A 10 9.26 4.44 18.93
CA ALA A 10 8.30 5.53 18.80
C ALA A 10 8.59 6.40 17.57
N GLU A 11 9.87 6.61 17.24
CA GLU A 11 10.31 7.36 16.06
C GLU A 11 9.95 6.62 14.76
N LEU A 12 10.27 5.33 14.67
CA LEU A 12 9.88 4.48 13.53
C LEU A 12 8.36 4.45 13.34
N ALA A 13 7.60 4.26 14.43
CA ALA A 13 6.15 4.31 14.37
C ALA A 13 5.63 5.70 13.97
N GLY A 14 6.34 6.76 14.35
CA GLY A 14 6.09 8.12 13.90
C GLY A 14 6.23 8.26 12.39
N TRP A 15 7.35 7.80 11.82
CA TRP A 15 7.59 7.86 10.37
C TRP A 15 6.57 7.08 9.55
N VAL A 16 6.20 5.88 10.00
CA VAL A 16 5.17 5.08 9.30
C VAL A 16 3.81 5.79 9.31
N ARG A 17 3.42 6.41 10.43
CA ARG A 17 2.18 7.20 10.51
C ARG A 17 2.23 8.45 9.65
N ASP A 18 3.34 9.17 9.65
CA ASP A 18 3.53 10.37 8.83
C ASP A 18 3.47 10.03 7.34
N ALA A 19 4.17 8.99 6.90
CA ALA A 19 4.11 8.50 5.53
C ALA A 19 2.68 8.14 5.12
N ARG A 20 1.93 7.43 5.98
CA ARG A 20 0.52 7.10 5.74
C ARG A 20 -0.36 8.34 5.63
N LYS A 21 -0.17 9.31 6.53
CA LYS A 21 -0.90 10.58 6.47
C LYS A 21 -0.62 11.30 5.14
N ARG A 22 0.65 11.38 4.74
CA ARG A 22 1.06 12.00 3.48
C ARG A 22 0.45 11.31 2.27
N THR A 23 0.41 9.98 2.24
CA THR A 23 -0.26 9.22 1.18
C THR A 23 -1.73 9.62 1.03
N PHE A 24 -2.48 9.72 2.14
CA PHE A 24 -3.88 10.14 2.09
C PHE A 24 -4.06 11.60 1.71
N ASP A 25 -3.22 12.50 2.22
CA ASP A 25 -3.27 13.92 1.87
C ASP A 25 -3.11 14.11 0.35
N LEU A 26 -2.19 13.37 -0.28
CA LEU A 26 -1.88 13.44 -1.72
C LEU A 26 -3.03 13.01 -2.64
N VAL A 27 -4.00 12.26 -2.14
CA VAL A 27 -5.15 11.76 -2.92
C VAL A 27 -6.50 12.25 -2.39
N SER A 28 -6.46 13.15 -1.41
CA SER A 28 -7.65 13.58 -0.66
C SER A 28 -8.65 14.39 -1.50
N ASP A 29 -8.17 15.04 -2.55
CA ASP A 29 -8.95 15.90 -3.46
C ASP A 29 -9.28 15.22 -4.80
N LEU A 30 -8.89 13.95 -4.98
CA LEU A 30 -9.14 13.20 -6.20
C LEU A 30 -10.51 12.50 -6.18
N SER A 31 -11.25 12.61 -7.29
CA SER A 31 -12.45 11.82 -7.54
C SER A 31 -12.12 10.35 -7.78
N ASP A 32 -13.14 9.48 -7.74
CA ASP A 32 -12.96 8.05 -8.02
C ASP A 32 -12.41 7.79 -9.44
N ASP A 33 -12.86 8.56 -10.43
CA ASP A 33 -12.32 8.49 -11.80
C ASP A 33 -10.84 8.89 -11.86
N GLN A 34 -10.44 9.92 -11.11
CA GLN A 34 -9.04 10.36 -11.02
C GLN A 34 -8.16 9.35 -10.25
N MET A 35 -8.73 8.63 -9.29
CA MET A 35 -8.05 7.55 -8.56
C MET A 35 -7.76 6.33 -9.45
N MET A 36 -8.55 6.10 -10.49
CA MET A 36 -8.26 5.06 -11.47
C MET A 36 -7.28 5.54 -12.54
N GLY A 37 -7.49 6.74 -13.09
CA GLY A 37 -6.63 7.29 -14.14
C GLY A 37 -6.56 6.43 -15.41
N PRO A 38 -5.80 6.87 -16.43
CA PRO A 38 -5.63 6.10 -17.66
C PRO A 38 -4.66 4.93 -17.46
N LEU A 39 -4.86 3.84 -18.21
CA LEU A 39 -3.86 2.79 -18.35
C LEU A 39 -2.70 3.31 -19.19
N LEU A 40 -1.52 3.43 -18.58
CA LEU A 40 -0.24 3.69 -19.25
C LEU A 40 0.79 2.71 -18.71
N ASP A 41 1.75 2.30 -19.53
CA ASP A 41 2.77 1.29 -19.20
C ASP A 41 3.70 1.63 -18.00
N ILE A 42 3.59 2.85 -17.46
CA ILE A 42 4.56 3.43 -16.51
C ILE A 42 3.94 3.86 -15.17
N ILE A 43 2.63 3.71 -14.99
CA ILE A 43 1.92 4.06 -13.76
C ILE A 43 0.97 2.93 -13.39
N ASN A 44 0.53 2.84 -12.14
CA ASN A 44 -0.58 1.99 -11.72
C ASN A 44 -1.79 2.87 -11.37
N PRO A 45 -3.02 2.33 -11.30
CA PRO A 45 -4.15 3.10 -10.79
C PRO A 45 -3.87 3.45 -9.32
N LEU A 46 -4.07 4.72 -8.95
CA LEU A 46 -3.77 5.21 -7.59
C LEU A 46 -4.55 4.44 -6.53
N LEU A 47 -5.79 4.02 -6.86
CA LEU A 47 -6.60 3.18 -5.98
C LEU A 47 -5.92 1.83 -5.68
N TRP A 48 -5.30 1.21 -6.68
CA TRP A 48 -4.53 -0.01 -6.48
C TRP A 48 -3.25 0.27 -5.69
N GLU A 49 -2.53 1.37 -5.97
CA GLU A 49 -1.28 1.72 -5.29
C GLU A 49 -1.45 1.92 -3.78
N ILE A 50 -2.51 2.62 -3.35
CA ILE A 50 -2.75 2.83 -1.92
C ILE A 50 -3.11 1.51 -1.20
N GLY A 51 -3.84 0.63 -1.88
CA GLY A 51 -4.14 -0.72 -1.38
C GLY A 51 -2.90 -1.61 -1.35
N HIS A 52 -2.07 -1.54 -2.40
CA HIS A 52 -0.78 -2.22 -2.50
C HIS A 52 0.14 -1.84 -1.35
N HIS A 53 0.23 -0.55 -1.01
CA HIS A 53 1.02 -0.09 0.12
C HIS A 53 0.54 -0.71 1.46
N ALA A 54 -0.77 -0.90 1.64
CA ALA A 54 -1.32 -1.60 2.81
C ALA A 54 -1.05 -3.11 2.76
N GLY A 55 -1.26 -3.76 1.61
CA GLY A 55 -0.98 -5.19 1.41
C GLY A 55 0.50 -5.54 1.63
N PHE A 56 1.42 -4.66 1.19
CA PHE A 56 2.86 -4.82 1.43
C PHE A 56 3.20 -4.80 2.93
N GLN A 57 2.60 -3.90 3.69
CA GLN A 57 2.78 -3.85 5.15
C GLN A 57 2.14 -5.06 5.84
N SER A 58 0.98 -5.51 5.38
CA SER A 58 0.35 -6.74 5.87
C SER A 58 1.27 -7.95 5.67
N LYS A 59 1.80 -8.14 4.46
CA LYS A 59 2.73 -9.24 4.15
C LYS A 59 3.95 -9.19 5.05
N TRP A 60 4.76 -8.13 4.98
CA TRP A 60 6.08 -8.16 5.59
C TRP A 60 6.10 -7.90 7.09
N VAL A 61 5.23 -7.00 7.58
CA VAL A 61 5.23 -6.62 9.00
C VAL A 61 4.25 -7.50 9.77
N LEU A 62 2.98 -7.50 9.36
CA LEU A 62 1.92 -8.16 10.13
C LEU A 62 2.06 -9.68 10.11
N ARG A 63 2.20 -10.27 8.93
CA ARG A 63 2.23 -11.73 8.74
C ARG A 63 3.63 -12.29 8.94
N GLU A 64 4.60 -11.91 8.11
CA GLU A 64 5.93 -12.53 8.14
C GLU A 64 6.73 -12.20 9.41
N THR A 65 6.64 -10.95 9.92
CA THR A 65 7.40 -10.55 11.10
C THR A 65 6.65 -10.79 12.41
N CYS A 66 5.35 -10.44 12.47
CA CYS A 66 4.57 -10.53 13.70
C CYS A 66 3.74 -11.82 13.83
N GLY A 67 3.65 -12.66 12.79
CA GLY A 67 2.88 -13.91 12.83
C GLY A 67 1.38 -13.71 13.01
N GLN A 68 0.86 -12.54 12.62
CA GLN A 68 -0.56 -12.21 12.73
C GLN A 68 -1.31 -12.53 11.44
N ASP A 69 -2.63 -12.71 11.56
CA ASP A 69 -3.51 -12.95 10.42
C ASP A 69 -3.57 -11.73 9.47
N PRO A 70 -3.84 -11.94 8.17
CA PRO A 70 -4.08 -10.85 7.23
C PRO A 70 -5.28 -10.00 7.68
N ILE A 71 -5.26 -8.71 7.35
CA ILE A 71 -6.39 -7.81 7.65
C ILE A 71 -7.60 -8.19 6.79
N ARG A 72 -7.36 -8.68 5.57
CA ARG A 72 -8.39 -9.15 4.65
C ARG A 72 -7.96 -10.45 3.98
N GLU A 73 -8.90 -11.38 3.82
CA GLU A 73 -8.64 -12.66 3.16
C GLU A 73 -8.24 -12.51 1.68
N ASP A 74 -8.70 -11.44 1.01
CA ASP A 74 -8.48 -11.18 -0.41
C ASP A 74 -7.27 -10.26 -0.70
N GLU A 75 -6.48 -9.89 0.31
CA GLU A 75 -5.41 -8.89 0.15
C GLU A 75 -4.36 -9.32 -0.89
N ASP A 76 -3.95 -10.59 -0.91
CA ASP A 76 -2.95 -11.08 -1.86
C ASP A 76 -3.51 -11.12 -3.29
N ALA A 77 -4.80 -11.44 -3.45
CA ALA A 77 -5.48 -11.46 -4.74
C ALA A 77 -5.69 -10.05 -5.33
N LEU A 78 -5.74 -9.03 -4.48
CA LEU A 78 -5.91 -7.64 -4.88
C LEU A 78 -4.59 -6.88 -5.03
N TYR A 79 -3.56 -7.23 -4.25
CA TYR A 79 -2.41 -6.34 -4.02
C TYR A 79 -1.03 -6.98 -4.16
N ASP A 80 -0.90 -8.27 -4.48
CA ASP A 80 0.40 -8.88 -4.73
C ASP A 80 0.96 -8.44 -6.10
N SER A 81 1.92 -7.52 -6.08
CA SER A 81 2.55 -6.96 -7.28
C SER A 81 3.37 -7.96 -8.09
N ILE A 82 3.73 -9.10 -7.51
CA ILE A 82 4.44 -10.20 -8.19
C ILE A 82 3.44 -11.06 -8.97
N ALA A 83 2.28 -11.33 -8.38
CA ALA A 83 1.27 -12.21 -8.97
C ALA A 83 0.35 -11.48 -9.97
N ILE A 84 0.10 -10.19 -9.75
CA ILE A 84 -0.87 -9.41 -10.52
C ILE A 84 -0.17 -8.68 -11.66
N ALA A 85 -0.51 -9.06 -12.88
CA ALA A 85 -0.07 -8.37 -14.10
C ALA A 85 -0.48 -6.90 -14.06
N HIS A 86 0.38 -6.03 -14.60
CA HIS A 86 0.21 -4.58 -14.58
C HIS A 86 -1.19 -4.14 -15.07
N ASP A 87 -1.56 -4.54 -16.28
CA ASP A 87 -2.80 -4.09 -16.92
C ASP A 87 -4.05 -4.56 -16.18
N THR A 88 -3.98 -5.73 -15.52
CA THR A 88 -5.08 -6.29 -14.72
C THR A 88 -5.47 -5.38 -13.55
N ARG A 89 -4.58 -4.50 -13.09
CA ARG A 89 -4.81 -3.63 -11.93
C ARG A 89 -5.95 -2.65 -12.12
N TRP A 90 -6.38 -2.37 -13.35
CA TRP A 90 -7.55 -1.51 -13.61
C TRP A 90 -8.90 -2.19 -13.47
N ASP A 91 -8.93 -3.53 -13.57
CA ASP A 91 -10.17 -4.31 -13.67
C ASP A 91 -10.47 -5.11 -12.39
N LEU A 92 -9.64 -4.97 -11.36
CA LEU A 92 -9.85 -5.66 -10.08
C LEU A 92 -11.07 -5.11 -9.34
N ALA A 93 -11.78 -6.00 -8.65
CA ALA A 93 -12.94 -5.66 -7.86
C ALA A 93 -12.52 -5.03 -6.51
N PHE A 94 -12.13 -3.76 -6.55
CA PHE A 94 -11.72 -3.03 -5.35
C PHE A 94 -12.88 -2.84 -4.35
N PRO A 95 -12.59 -2.83 -3.03
CA PRO A 95 -13.53 -2.34 -2.03
C PRO A 95 -13.93 -0.89 -2.31
N SER A 96 -15.14 -0.50 -1.88
CA SER A 96 -15.54 0.91 -1.89
C SER A 96 -14.61 1.74 -1.02
N ARG A 97 -14.29 2.96 -1.48
CA ARG A 97 -13.48 3.95 -0.75
C ARG A 97 -14.24 4.52 0.46
#